data_AF-A0A4R3N786-F1
#
_entry.id   AF-A0A4R3N786-F1
#
_cell.length_a   1.000
_cell.length_b   1.000
_cell.length_c   1.000
_cell.angle_alpha   90.00
_cell.angle_beta   90.00
_cell.angle_gamma   90.00
#
_symmetry.space_group_name_H-M   'P 1'
#
loop_
_entity.id
_entity.type
_entity.pdbx_description
1 polymer ?
#
loop_
_entity_poly.entity_id
_entity_poly.type
_entity_poly.pdbx_seq_one_letter_code
_entity_poly.pdbx_strand_id
1 'polypeptide(L)' 'MMAITSAMQSATMGMQRGINGLGENAAEIARSSQMDGSAVRDISKPLVEQTQNLQQVEASAKVLKTEDEMIGRLIDRMA' A
#
# COMPACT_ATOMS: atom_id res chain seq x y z
N MET A 1 18.81 13.54 -9.57
CA MET A 1 17.48 14.16 -9.35
C MET A 1 16.37 13.43 -10.10
N MET A 2 16.45 13.24 -11.42
CA MET A 2 15.40 12.59 -12.23
C MET A 2 14.96 11.19 -11.73
N ALA A 3 15.92 10.35 -11.30
CA ALA A 3 15.65 9.02 -10.75
C ALA A 3 14.91 9.05 -9.39
N ILE A 4 15.19 10.06 -8.55
CA ILE A 4 14.54 10.26 -7.25
C ILE A 4 13.09 10.70 -7.47
N THR A 5 12.85 11.58 -8.44
CA THR A 5 11.47 11.99 -8.79
C THR A 5 10.65 10.84 -9.36
N SER A 6 11.26 9.94 -10.15
CA SER A 6 10.56 8.78 -10.72
C SER A 6 10.23 7.69 -9.70
N ALA A 7 11.10 7.46 -8.70
CA ALA A 7 10.86 6.49 -7.65
C ALA A 7 9.80 7.01 -6.66
N MET A 8 9.82 8.31 -6.33
CA MET A 8 8.74 8.97 -5.59
C MET A 8 7.39 8.81 -6.27
N GLN A 9 7.31 9.09 -7.57
CA GLN A 9 6.06 8.97 -8.33
C GLN A 9 5.55 7.53 -8.35
N SER A 10 6.43 6.56 -8.58
CA SER A 10 6.10 5.14 -8.56
C SER A 10 5.60 4.67 -7.20
N ALA A 11 6.25 5.12 -6.13
CA ALA A 11 5.87 4.80 -4.77
C ALA A 11 4.52 5.43 -4.39
N THR A 12 4.28 6.69 -4.75
CA THR A 12 2.98 7.34 -4.51
C THR A 12 1.84 6.61 -5.25
N MET A 13 2.07 6.21 -6.52
CA MET A 13 1.10 5.41 -7.27
C MET A 13 0.91 4.00 -6.70
N GLY A 14 1.97 3.37 -6.17
CA GLY A 14 1.89 2.08 -5.49
C GLY A 14 1.07 2.17 -4.20
N MET A 15 1.31 3.21 -3.41
CA MET A 15 0.58 3.50 -2.18
C MET A 15 -0.91 3.73 -2.44
N GLN A 16 -1.26 4.59 -3.42
CA GLN A 16 -2.65 4.84 -3.76
C GLN A 16 -3.38 3.57 -4.19
N ARG A 17 -2.73 2.72 -5.01
CA ARG A 17 -3.29 1.43 -5.44
C ARG A 17 -3.51 0.49 -4.26
N GLY A 18 -2.51 0.37 -3.37
CA GLY A 18 -2.62 -0.46 -2.18
C GLY A 18 -3.74 0.01 -1.25
N ILE A 19 -3.89 1.32 -1.02
CA ILE A 19 -4.98 1.89 -0.20
C ILE A 19 -6.35 1.57 -0.81
N ASN A 20 -6.51 1.75 -2.13
CA ASN A 20 -7.76 1.42 -2.81
C ASN A 20 -8.10 -0.07 -2.66
N GLY A 21 -7.11 -0.95 -2.89
CA GLY A 21 -7.28 -2.40 -2.72
C GLY A 21 -7.59 -2.83 -1.28
N LEU A 22 -7.02 -2.16 -0.27
CA LEU A 22 -7.39 -2.39 1.14
C LEU A 22 -8.88 -2.10 1.38
N GLY A 23 -9.40 -1.00 0.80
CA GLY A 23 -10.81 -0.63 0.90
C GLY A 23 -11.73 -1.65 0.20
N GLU A 24 -11.35 -2.12 -0.98
CA GLU A 24 -12.07 -3.15 -1.73
C GLU A 24 -12.14 -4.46 -0.94
N ASN A 25 -11.01 -4.92 -0.41
CA ASN A 25 -10.94 -6.17 0.34
C ASN A 25 -11.73 -6.07 1.66
N ALA A 26 -11.67 -4.92 2.34
CA ALA A 26 -12.46 -4.67 3.54
C ALA A 26 -13.97 -4.71 3.25
N ALA A 27 -14.41 -4.14 2.12
CA ALA A 27 -15.80 -4.19 1.69
C ALA A 27 -16.23 -5.63 1.33
N GLU A 28 -15.38 -6.42 0.70
CA GLU A 28 -15.66 -7.83 0.40
C GLU A 28 -15.77 -8.69 1.66
N ILE A 29 -14.86 -8.51 2.62
CA ILE A 29 -14.91 -9.17 3.92
C ILE A 29 -16.20 -8.77 4.66
N ALA A 30 -16.55 -7.48 4.70
CA ALA A 30 -17.78 -7.02 5.35
C ALA A 30 -19.05 -7.57 4.68
N ARG A 31 -19.06 -7.73 3.34
CA ARG A 31 -20.18 -8.37 2.63
C ARG A 31 -20.28 -9.86 2.93
N SER A 32 -19.16 -10.53 3.14
CA SER A 32 -19.12 -11.97 3.45
C SER A 32 -19.75 -12.30 4.81
N SER A 33 -19.72 -11.36 5.76
CA SER A 33 -20.29 -11.53 7.11
C SER A 33 -21.78 -11.17 7.22
N GLN A 34 -22.38 -10.52 6.20
CA GLN A 34 -23.76 -10.03 6.25
C GLN A 34 -24.82 -11.00 5.69
N MET A 35 -24.44 -12.14 5.08
CA MET A 35 -25.39 -13.12 4.56
C MET A 35 -25.50 -14.34 5.47
N ASP A 36 -26.43 -14.24 6.42
CA ASP A 36 -26.98 -15.39 7.13
C ASP A 36 -27.66 -16.34 6.14
N GLY A 37 -27.20 -17.61 6.07
CA GLY A 37 -28.13 -18.69 5.75
C GLY A 37 -27.63 -19.97 5.10
N SER A 38 -26.59 -20.00 4.25
CA SER A 38 -26.30 -21.29 3.55
C SER A 38 -24.91 -21.53 2.96
N ALA A 39 -23.95 -20.60 3.01
CA ALA A 39 -22.59 -20.89 2.61
C ALA A 39 -21.63 -19.92 3.27
N VAL A 40 -20.69 -20.43 4.07
CA VAL A 40 -19.51 -19.64 4.49
C VAL A 40 -18.81 -19.25 3.20
N ARG A 41 -18.91 -17.97 2.82
CA ARG A 41 -18.22 -17.46 1.65
C ARG A 41 -16.73 -17.41 2.01
N ASP A 42 -15.88 -17.99 1.18
CA ASP A 42 -14.44 -18.09 1.46
C ASP A 42 -13.81 -16.69 1.57
N ILE A 43 -13.42 -16.32 2.80
CA ILE A 43 -12.74 -15.06 3.10
C ILE A 43 -11.22 -15.16 3.02
N SER A 44 -10.66 -16.34 2.79
CA SER A 44 -9.21 -16.54 2.76
C SER A 44 -8.56 -15.72 1.65
N LYS A 45 -9.19 -15.65 0.47
CA LYS A 45 -8.73 -14.85 -0.65
C LYS A 45 -8.67 -13.35 -0.33
N PRO A 46 -9.78 -12.67 0.06
CA PRO A 46 -9.72 -11.23 0.34
C PRO A 46 -8.80 -10.89 1.52
N LEU A 47 -8.60 -11.79 2.49
CA LEU A 47 -7.62 -11.61 3.58
C LEU A 47 -6.16 -11.68 3.10
N VAL A 48 -5.84 -12.65 2.24
CA VAL A 48 -4.50 -12.76 1.63
C VAL A 48 -4.22 -11.56 0.74
N GLU A 49 -5.19 -11.15 -0.08
CA GLU A 49 -5.08 -9.95 -0.91
C GLU A 49 -4.96 -8.69 -0.05
N GLN A 50 -5.65 -8.61 1.10
CA GLN A 50 -5.54 -7.46 2.03
C GLN A 50 -4.12 -7.35 2.57
N THR A 51 -3.51 -8.48 2.92
CA THR A 51 -2.11 -8.53 3.38
C THR A 51 -1.15 -8.06 2.29
N GLN A 52 -1.35 -8.48 1.04
CA GLN A 52 -0.52 -8.04 -0.10
C GLN A 52 -0.66 -6.53 -0.34
N ASN A 53 -1.89 -6.00 -0.29
CA ASN A 53 -2.14 -4.57 -0.44
C ASN A 53 -1.50 -3.75 0.69
N LEU A 54 -1.53 -4.26 1.93
CA LEU A 54 -0.82 -3.65 3.06
C LEU A 54 0.70 -3.60 2.82
N GLN A 55 1.30 -4.72 2.43
CA GLN A 55 2.73 -4.80 2.12
C GLN A 55 3.12 -3.84 1.00
N GLN A 56 2.27 -3.66 -0.02
CA GLN A 56 2.50 -2.70 -1.09
C GLN A 56 2.51 -1.25 -0.57
N VAL A 57 1.60 -0.90 0.33
CA VAL A 57 1.57 0.43 0.98
C VAL A 57 2.82 0.65 1.82
N GLU A 58 3.20 -0.32 2.65
CA GLU A 58 4.38 -0.25 3.51
C GLU A 58 5.68 -0.13 2.71
N ALA A 59 5.82 -0.92 1.65
CA ALA A 59 6.97 -0.85 0.76
C ALA A 59 7.07 0.53 0.09
N SER A 60 5.95 1.06 -0.43
CA SER A 60 5.89 2.39 -1.01
C SER A 60 6.22 3.49 0.01
N ALA A 61 5.72 3.40 1.23
CA ALA A 61 6.05 4.34 2.31
C ALA A 61 7.54 4.29 2.67
N LYS A 62 8.13 3.09 2.69
CA LYS A 62 9.57 2.92 2.94
C LYS A 62 10.43 3.56 1.86
N VAL A 63 10.02 3.47 0.59
CA VAL A 63 10.69 4.17 -0.53
C VAL A 63 10.65 5.68 -0.32
N LEU A 64 9.46 6.27 -0.08
CA LEU A 64 9.33 7.72 0.18
C LEU A 64 10.23 8.17 1.32
N LYS A 65 10.21 7.46 2.45
CA LYS A 65 11.06 7.78 3.60
C LYS A 65 12.54 7.73 3.26
N THR A 66 12.96 6.73 2.50
CA THR A 66 14.36 6.57 2.10
C THR A 66 14.80 7.71 1.18
N GLU A 67 13.93 8.15 0.28
CA GLU A 67 14.20 9.30 -0.60
C GLU A 67 14.29 10.61 0.18
N ASP A 68 13.37 10.85 1.12
CA ASP A 68 13.42 12.01 2.02
C ASP A 68 14.73 12.06 2.82
N GLU A 69 15.11 10.94 3.45
CA GLU A 69 16.39 10.82 4.17
C GLU A 69 17.61 11.05 3.25
N MET A 70 17.56 10.57 2.01
CA MET A 70 18.63 10.79 1.04
C MET A 70 18.76 12.26 0.65
N ILE A 71 17.64 12.95 0.42
CA ILE A 71 17.63 14.39 0.13
C ILE A 71 18.15 15.17 1.33
N GLY A 72 17.67 14.88 2.55
CA GLY A 72 18.14 15.52 3.79
C GLY A 72 19.66 15.38 3.97
N ARG A 73 20.19 14.16 3.82
CA ARG A 73 21.65 13.92 3.90
C ARG A 73 22.45 14.66 2.82
N LEU A 74 21.89 14.85 1.63
CA LEU A 74 22.55 15.64 0.57
C LEU A 74 22.59 17.12 0.93
N ILE A 75 21.50 17.66 1.48
CA ILE A 75 21.43 19.06 1.92
C ILE A 75 22.41 19.30 3.07
N ASP A 76 22.43 18.42 4.08
CA ASP A 76 23.35 18.53 5.23
C ASP A 76 24.83 18.48 4.82
N ARG A 77 25.16 17.77 3.74
CA ARG A 77 26.52 17.71 3.18
C ARG A 77 26.94 18.99 2.44
N MET A 78 25.98 19.78 1.97
CA MET A 78 26.21 20.99 1.18
C MET A 78 26.18 22.28 2.01
N ALA A 79 25.57 22.25 3.19
CA ALA A 79 25.57 23.32 4.18
C ALA A 79 26.91 23.37 4.94
#